data_AF-A0A928KRS1-F1
#
_entry.id   AF-A0A928KRS1-F1
#
_cell.length_a   1.000
_cell.length_b   1.000
_cell.length_c   1.000
_cell.angle_alpha   90.00
_cell.angle_beta   90.00
_cell.angle_gamma   90.00
#
_symmetry.space_group_name_H-M   'P 1'
#
loop_
_entity.id
_entity.type
_entity.pdbx_description
1 polymer ?
#
loop_
_entity_poly.entity_id
_entity_poly.type
_entity_poly.pdbx_seq_one_letter_code
_entity_poly.pdbx_strand_id
1 'polypeptide(L)'
;MSMDFIDLFYYSRDFDRSDTACNASAKRKAFSVVLPKMIENKLTDKQSVCFRFKYLNNMTQCEIAEKLGISQPTVSRHINAAKDILNDSLKYCYVACEMAIREVEQNYLN
;
A
#
# COMPACT_ATOMS: atom_id res chain seq x y z
N MET A 1 -10.66 -13.80 1.72
CA MET A 1 -9.44 -13.31 1.05
C MET A 1 -9.09 -11.98 1.69
N SER A 2 -7.93 -11.87 2.34
CA SER A 2 -7.48 -10.60 2.94
C SER A 2 -7.32 -9.54 1.86
N MET A 3 -7.70 -8.29 2.15
CA MET A 3 -7.59 -7.19 1.20
C MET A 3 -6.11 -6.80 1.03
N ASP A 4 -5.67 -6.63 -0.21
CA ASP A 4 -4.30 -6.22 -0.54
C ASP A 4 -4.26 -4.71 -0.81
N PHE A 5 -4.07 -3.93 0.24
CA PHE A 5 -4.04 -2.48 0.19
C PHE A 5 -2.91 -1.93 -0.69
N ILE A 6 -1.79 -2.65 -0.78
CA ILE A 6 -0.66 -2.25 -1.64
C ILE A 6 -1.04 -2.37 -3.12
N ASP A 7 -1.52 -3.54 -3.54
CA ASP A 7 -1.88 -3.74 -4.95
C ASP A 7 -3.06 -2.84 -5.34
N LEU A 8 -4.02 -2.64 -4.43
CA LEU A 8 -5.11 -1.68 -4.63
C LEU A 8 -4.59 -0.25 -4.81
N PHE A 9 -3.62 0.19 -4.01
CA PHE A 9 -3.09 1.54 -4.10
C PHE A 9 -2.33 1.80 -5.42
N TYR A 10 -1.49 0.85 -5.85
CA TYR A 10 -0.61 1.01 -7.01
C TYR A 10 -1.26 0.63 -8.35
N TYR A 11 -2.15 -0.36 -8.38
CA TYR A 11 -2.65 -0.92 -9.65
C TYR A 11 -4.16 -0.76 -9.86
N SER A 12 -4.94 -0.56 -8.80
CA SER A 12 -6.39 -0.43 -8.96
C SER A 12 -6.80 0.99 -9.31
N ARG A 13 -7.51 1.13 -10.44
CA ARG A 13 -8.33 2.32 -10.76
C ARG A 13 -9.54 2.43 -9.83
N ASP A 14 -9.89 1.35 -9.13
CA ASP A 14 -11.07 1.25 -8.27
C ASP A 14 -10.79 1.62 -6.82
N PHE A 15 -9.55 1.98 -6.46
CA PHE A 15 -9.27 2.58 -5.15
C PHE A 15 -10.19 3.79 -4.88
N ASP A 16 -10.57 4.47 -5.97
CA ASP A 16 -11.39 5.68 -5.95
C ASP A 16 -12.91 5.43 -6.13
N ARG A 17 -13.40 4.17 -6.13
CA ARG A 17 -14.81 3.84 -6.42
C ARG A 17 -15.78 3.85 -5.23
N SER A 18 -15.43 4.39 -4.07
CA SER A 18 -16.43 4.57 -2.99
C SER A 18 -17.37 5.74 -3.31
N ASP A 19 -18.64 5.64 -2.90
CA ASP A 19 -19.86 6.40 -3.30
C ASP A 19 -19.81 7.93 -3.42
N THR A 20 -18.71 8.60 -3.12
CA THR A 20 -18.44 9.99 -3.52
C THR A 20 -16.95 10.17 -3.84
N ALA A 21 -16.65 10.88 -4.94
CA ALA A 21 -15.27 11.12 -5.41
C ALA A 21 -14.35 11.75 -4.34
N CYS A 22 -14.90 12.52 -3.41
CA CYS A 22 -14.15 13.17 -2.33
C CYS A 22 -13.61 12.16 -1.29
N ASN A 23 -14.43 11.19 -0.86
CA ASN A 23 -14.05 10.23 0.19
C ASN A 23 -12.99 9.24 -0.26
N ALA A 24 -13.10 8.80 -1.51
CA ALA A 24 -12.13 7.92 -2.14
C ALA A 24 -10.77 8.64 -2.27
N SER A 25 -10.80 9.92 -2.67
CA SER A 25 -9.61 10.78 -2.71
C SER A 25 -8.95 10.97 -1.33
N ALA A 26 -9.74 11.07 -0.26
CA ALA A 26 -9.23 11.24 1.11
C ALA A 26 -8.46 10.00 1.60
N LYS A 27 -9.01 8.79 1.40
CA LYS A 27 -8.32 7.53 1.75
C LYS A 27 -7.02 7.38 0.96
N ARG A 28 -7.05 7.73 -0.33
CA ARG A 28 -5.87 7.62 -1.21
C ARG A 28 -4.79 8.59 -0.76
N LYS A 29 -5.21 9.81 -0.39
CA LYS A 29 -4.31 10.82 0.15
C LYS A 29 -3.71 10.36 1.48
N ALA A 30 -4.50 9.82 2.39
CA ALA A 30 -4.01 9.29 3.66
C ALA A 30 -2.94 8.21 3.43
N PHE A 31 -3.21 7.25 2.55
CA PHE A 31 -2.24 6.21 2.17
C PHE A 31 -0.95 6.80 1.59
N SER A 32 -1.06 7.78 0.68
CA SER A 32 0.11 8.43 0.08
C SER A 32 1.01 9.14 1.09
N VAL A 33 0.45 9.60 2.21
CA VAL A 33 1.19 10.30 3.28
C VAL A 33 1.87 9.29 4.21
N VAL A 34 1.18 8.20 4.57
CA VAL A 34 1.71 7.25 5.56
C VAL A 34 2.63 6.19 4.95
N LEU A 35 2.39 5.79 3.70
CA LEU A 35 3.13 4.70 3.06
C LEU A 35 4.65 4.96 3.00
N PRO A 36 5.15 6.15 2.61
CA PRO A 36 6.59 6.43 2.61
C PRO A 36 7.22 6.27 4.02
N LYS A 37 6.50 6.72 5.06
CA LYS A 37 6.96 6.60 6.45
C LYS A 37 6.98 5.14 6.90
N MET A 38 6.00 4.35 6.50
CA MET A 38 5.97 2.91 6.82
C MET A 38 7.12 2.17 6.12
N ILE A 39 7.41 2.49 4.86
CA ILE A 39 8.54 1.90 4.12
C ILE A 39 9.86 2.22 4.81
N GLU A 40 10.05 3.44 5.30
CA GLU A 40 11.26 3.87 5.99
C GLU A 40 11.42 3.24 7.39
N ASN A 41 10.33 3.15 8.16
CA ASN A 41 10.42 2.77 9.57
C ASN A 41 10.16 1.29 9.87
N LYS A 42 9.53 0.55 8.94
CA LYS A 42 9.09 -0.84 9.20
C LYS A 42 9.77 -1.89 8.32
N LEU A 43 10.30 -1.50 7.16
CA LEU A 43 10.95 -2.44 6.25
C LEU A 43 12.44 -2.47 6.50
N THR A 44 13.02 -3.66 6.42
CA THR A 44 14.48 -3.81 6.27
C THR A 44 14.94 -3.27 4.92
N ASP A 45 16.22 -2.93 4.79
CA ASP A 45 16.77 -2.40 3.54
C ASP A 45 16.48 -3.29 2.33
N LYS A 46 16.61 -4.61 2.48
CA LYS A 46 16.35 -5.57 1.40
C LYS A 46 14.87 -5.62 1.00
N GLN A 47 13.97 -5.57 1.98
CA GLN A 47 12.52 -5.49 1.73
C GLN A 47 12.16 -4.17 1.03
N SER A 48 12.66 -3.04 1.54
CA SER A 48 12.43 -1.70 0.99
C SER A 48 12.91 -1.59 -0.46
N VAL A 49 14.13 -2.05 -0.75
CA VAL A 49 14.69 -2.02 -2.11
C VAL A 49 13.88 -2.90 -3.07
N CYS A 50 13.58 -4.15 -2.71
CA CYS A 50 12.78 -5.03 -3.56
C CYS A 50 11.36 -4.47 -3.80
N PHE A 51 10.74 -3.92 -2.74
CA PHE A 51 9.43 -3.30 -2.81
C PHE A 51 9.42 -2.10 -3.75
N ARG A 52 10.37 -1.17 -3.61
CA ARG A 52 10.46 0.03 -4.46
C ARG A 52 10.69 -0.34 -5.92
N PHE A 53 11.58 -1.29 -6.22
CA PHE A 53 11.77 -1.72 -7.61
C PHE A 53 10.50 -2.33 -8.21
N LYS A 54 9.75 -3.11 -7.44
CA LYS A 54 8.50 -3.71 -7.92
C LYS A 54 7.41 -2.66 -8.18
N TYR A 55 7.14 -1.78 -7.21
CA TYR A 55 5.95 -0.93 -7.23
C TYR A 55 6.18 0.49 -7.76
N LEU A 56 7.40 1.03 -7.61
CA LEU A 56 7.74 2.38 -8.09
C LEU A 56 8.44 2.32 -9.45
N ASN A 57 9.28 1.30 -9.67
CA ASN A 57 10.01 1.14 -10.92
C ASN A 57 9.39 0.11 -11.88
N ASN A 58 8.29 -0.54 -11.50
CA ASN A 58 7.56 -1.54 -12.30
C ASN A 58 8.42 -2.72 -12.77
N MET A 59 9.49 -3.06 -12.05
CA MET A 59 10.34 -4.18 -12.40
C MET A 59 9.67 -5.52 -12.05
N THR A 60 9.89 -6.52 -12.88
CA THR A 60 9.57 -7.93 -12.60
C THR A 60 10.52 -8.50 -11.54
N GLN A 61 10.12 -9.59 -10.89
CA GLN A 61 10.97 -10.22 -9.88
C GLN A 61 12.27 -10.78 -10.46
N CYS A 62 12.27 -11.18 -11.74
CA CYS A 62 13.48 -11.62 -12.45
C CYS A 62 14.45 -10.46 -12.70
N GLU A 63 13.96 -9.32 -13.20
CA GLU A 63 14.80 -8.14 -13.40
C GLU A 63 15.38 -7.62 -12.07
N ILE A 64 14.60 -7.69 -10.98
CA ILE A 64 15.08 -7.33 -9.63
C ILE A 64 16.16 -8.31 -9.17
N ALA A 65 15.95 -9.61 -9.38
CA ALA A 65 16.91 -10.66 -9.02
C ALA A 65 18.25 -10.46 -9.73
N GLU A 66 18.21 -10.24 -11.05
CA GLU A 66 19.39 -9.92 -11.86
C GLU A 66 20.08 -8.65 -11.38
N LYS A 67 19.31 -7.58 -11.13
CA LYS A 67 19.84 -6.29 -10.68
C LYS A 67 20.51 -6.36 -9.31
N LEU A 68 20.00 -7.20 -8.41
CA LEU A 68 20.48 -7.34 -7.04
C LEU A 68 21.49 -8.48 -6.85
N GLY A 69 21.70 -9.32 -7.86
CA GLY A 69 22.57 -10.50 -7.77
C GLY A 69 22.06 -11.54 -6.76
N ILE A 70 20.74 -11.69 -6.61
CA ILE A 70 20.10 -12.67 -5.70
C ILE A 70 19.10 -13.54 -6.46
N SER A 71 18.64 -14.65 -5.86
CA SER A 71 17.64 -15.50 -6.50
C SER A 71 16.26 -14.83 -6.58
N GLN A 72 15.51 -15.10 -7.65
CA GLN A 72 14.13 -14.64 -7.79
C GLN A 72 13.21 -15.11 -6.63
N PRO A 73 13.33 -16.34 -6.10
CA PRO A 73 12.61 -16.73 -4.89
C PRO A 73 12.94 -15.86 -3.66
N THR A 74 14.20 -15.42 -3.51
CA THR A 74 14.61 -14.49 -2.45
C THR A 74 13.93 -13.13 -2.63
N VAL A 75 13.87 -12.61 -3.85
CA VAL A 75 13.13 -11.37 -4.18
C VAL A 75 11.65 -11.52 -3.82
N SER A 76 11.01 -12.63 -4.22
CA SER A 76 9.61 -12.92 -3.92
C SER A 76 9.34 -12.89 -2.41
N ARG A 77 10.21 -13.54 -1.61
CA ARG A 77 10.12 -13.52 -0.14
C ARG A 77 10.23 -12.10 0.42
N HIS A 78 11.17 -11.30 -0.07
CA HIS A 78 11.31 -9.91 0.38
C HIS A 78 10.09 -9.05 0.04
N ILE A 79 9.53 -9.20 -1.17
CA ILE A 79 8.32 -8.46 -1.60
C ILE A 79 7.12 -8.89 -0.75
N ASN A 80 6.88 -10.19 -0.57
CA ASN A 80 5.74 -10.67 0.21
C ASN A 80 5.84 -10.23 1.67
N ALA A 81 7.01 -10.38 2.30
CA ALA A 81 7.21 -9.91 3.67
C ALA A 81 6.99 -8.39 3.80
N ALA A 82 7.43 -7.60 2.81
CA ALA A 82 7.15 -6.16 2.78
C ALA A 82 5.66 -5.88 2.64
N LYS A 83 4.95 -6.58 1.74
CA LYS A 83 3.51 -6.43 1.56
C LYS A 83 2.75 -6.77 2.84
N ASP A 84 3.09 -7.85 3.53
CA ASP A 84 2.42 -8.27 4.76
C ASP A 84 2.53 -7.18 5.84
N ILE A 85 3.76 -6.69 6.10
CA ILE A 85 4.03 -5.62 7.09
C ILE A 85 3.24 -4.35 6.77
N LEU A 86 3.21 -3.95 5.50
CA LEU A 86 2.55 -2.73 5.07
C LEU A 86 1.03 -2.88 5.06
N ASN A 87 0.49 -4.00 4.58
CA ASN A 87 -0.94 -4.29 4.56
C ASN A 87 -1.53 -4.32 5.97
N ASP A 88 -0.83 -4.93 6.93
CA ASP A 88 -1.23 -4.91 8.34
C ASP A 88 -1.36 -3.48 8.89
N SER A 89 -0.45 -2.60 8.48
CA SER A 89 -0.46 -1.19 8.90
C SER A 89 -1.53 -0.37 8.19
N LEU A 90 -1.69 -0.56 6.89
CA LEU A 90 -2.65 0.17 6.05
C LEU A 90 -4.10 -0.23 6.35
N LYS A 91 -4.34 -1.46 6.81
CA LYS A 91 -5.66 -1.89 7.30
C LYS A 91 -6.21 -0.96 8.37
N TYR A 92 -5.40 -0.60 9.36
CA TYR A 92 -5.83 0.32 10.43
C TYR A 92 -6.02 1.74 9.90
N CYS A 93 -5.16 2.21 9.00
CA CYS A 93 -5.33 3.51 8.34
C CYS A 93 -6.66 3.56 7.58
N TYR A 94 -7.01 2.50 6.84
CA TYR A 94 -8.27 2.42 6.11
C TYR A 94 -9.47 2.47 7.03
N VAL A 95 -9.49 1.65 8.08
CA VAL A 95 -10.59 1.63 9.06
C VAL A 95 -10.76 2.98 9.75
N ALA A 96 -9.65 3.62 10.16
CA ALA A 96 -9.70 4.94 10.77
C ALA A 96 -10.29 6.01 9.83
N CYS A 97 -9.86 6.01 8.55
CA CYS A 97 -10.43 6.91 7.54
C CYS A 97 -11.92 6.64 7.30
N GLU A 98 -12.33 5.38 7.17
CA GLU A 98 -13.74 4.99 7.01
C GLU A 98 -14.61 5.51 8.16
N MET A 99 -14.18 5.31 9.40
CA MET A 99 -14.92 5.77 10.58
C MET A 99 -15.04 7.30 10.62
N ALA A 100 -13.93 8.01 10.39
CA ALA A 100 -13.91 9.46 10.39
C ALA A 100 -14.79 10.06 9.30
N ILE A 101 -14.77 9.49 8.08
CA ILE A 101 -15.61 9.94 6.97
C ILE A 101 -17.10 9.78 7.32
N ARG A 102 -17.50 8.62 7.85
CA ARG A 102 -18.91 8.35 8.21
C ARG A 102 -19.42 9.29 9.30
N GLU A 103 -18.61 9.57 10.31
CA GLU A 103 -18.98 10.51 11.37
C GLU A 103 -19.18 11.92 10.82
N VAL A 104 -18.29 12.38 9.95
CA VAL A 104 -18.42 13.67 9.28
C VAL A 104 -19.69 13.73 8.43
N GLU A 105 -19.99 12.70 7.65
CA GLU A 105 -21.22 12.64 6.84
C GLU A 105 -22.50 12.69 7.68
N GLN A 106 -22.53 11.97 8.81
CA GLN A 106 -23.66 12.01 9.75
C GLN A 106 -23.87 13.39 10.36
N ASN A 107 -22.80 14.13 10.63
CA ASN A 107 -22.87 15.49 11.18
C ASN A 107 -23.39 16.54 10.18
N TYR A 108 -23.31 16.29 8.86
CA TYR A 108 -23.85 17.19 7.83
C TYR A 108 -25.32 16.90 7.45
N LEU A 109 -25.89 15.79 7.94
CA LEU A 109 -27.28 15.38 7.68
C LEU A 109 -28.23 15.67 8.85
N ASN A 110 -27.71 16.18 9.97
CA ASN A 110 -28.45 16.66 11.15
C ASN A 110 -28.37 18.18 11.25
#